data_AF-A0A6J6QM56-F1
#
_entry.id   AF-A0A6J6QM56-F1
#
_cell.length_a   1.000
_cell.length_b   1.000
_cell.length_c   1.000
_cell.angle_alpha   90.00
_cell.angle_beta   90.00
_cell.angle_gamma   90.00
#
_symmetry.space_group_name_H-M   'P 1'
#
loop_
_entity.id
_entity.type
_entity.pdbx_description
1 polymer ?
#
loop_
_entity_poly.entity_id
_entity_poly.type
_entity_poly.pdbx_seq_one_letter_code
_entity_poly.pdbx_strand_id
1 'polypeptide(L)'
;MADWYESVEASAYTHASAQGVHAAIMKAGGPTKDRAGLAWIDAVLEVCADDEDRRIVRELAVESLPAQSGYDAHYAASVVARLLELDASRRVEEVKGQLQRTDPIEQAAEHEKVFAELLALEEYRRSLRRGTLGDIAIAGNK
;
A
#
# COMPACT_ATOMS: atom_id res chain seq x y z
N MET A 1 -6.78 2.21 -12.79
CA MET A 1 -7.41 2.34 -11.45
C MET A 1 -6.82 1.35 -10.45
N ALA A 2 -6.20 0.24 -10.88
CA ALA A 2 -5.65 -0.80 -10.00
C ALA A 2 -4.11 -0.79 -9.85
N ASP A 3 -3.39 -0.14 -10.77
CA ASP A 3 -1.93 -0.25 -10.89
C ASP A 3 -1.14 0.18 -9.63
N TRP A 4 -1.73 0.99 -8.76
CA TRP A 4 -1.09 1.42 -7.51
C TRP A 4 -1.29 0.44 -6.36
N TYR A 5 -2.32 -0.41 -6.38
CA TYR A 5 -2.53 -1.37 -5.29
C TYR A 5 -1.45 -2.45 -5.31
N GLU A 6 -0.96 -2.81 -6.50
CA GLU A 6 0.16 -3.73 -6.68
C GLU A 6 1.47 -3.22 -6.05
N SER A 7 1.62 -1.91 -5.86
CA SER A 7 2.79 -1.35 -5.18
C SER A 7 2.72 -1.45 -3.65
N VAL A 8 1.58 -1.87 -3.09
CA VAL A 8 1.44 -2.10 -1.66
C VAL A 8 2.07 -3.44 -1.33
N GLU A 9 3.19 -3.42 -0.62
CA GLU A 9 3.81 -4.63 -0.08
C GLU A 9 3.14 -5.02 1.25
N ALA A 10 3.19 -6.31 1.60
CA ALA A 10 2.68 -6.79 2.88
C ALA A 10 3.33 -6.09 4.09
N SER A 11 4.61 -5.73 3.98
CA SER A 11 5.37 -4.96 4.99
C SER A 11 4.77 -3.59 5.31
N ALA A 12 3.96 -3.01 4.40
CA ALA A 12 3.25 -1.77 4.65
C ALA A 12 2.25 -1.88 5.81
N TYR A 13 1.66 -3.06 5.98
CA TYR A 13 0.76 -3.38 7.09
C TYR A 13 1.53 -3.83 8.33
N THR A 14 1.27 -3.18 9.46
CA THR A 14 1.93 -3.51 10.74
C THR A 14 1.23 -4.64 11.52
N HIS A 15 -0.01 -4.97 11.16
CA HIS A 15 -0.81 -6.01 11.82
C HIS A 15 -0.88 -7.27 10.95
N ALA A 16 -0.58 -8.43 11.54
CA ALA A 16 -0.57 -9.72 10.85
C ALA A 16 -1.92 -10.05 10.18
N SER A 17 -3.04 -9.68 10.80
CA SER A 17 -4.37 -9.84 10.22
C SER A 17 -4.56 -9.07 8.91
N ALA A 18 -4.10 -7.82 8.86
CA ALA A 18 -4.18 -7.01 7.65
C ALA A 18 -3.22 -7.53 6.55
N GLN A 19 -2.07 -8.08 6.95
CA GLN A 19 -1.16 -8.77 6.03
C GLN A 19 -1.80 -10.02 5.41
N GLY A 20 -2.50 -10.84 6.20
CA GLY A 20 -3.22 -12.04 5.73
C GLY A 20 -4.30 -11.69 4.71
N VAL A 21 -5.13 -10.68 5.01
CA VAL A 21 -6.15 -10.16 4.08
C VAL A 21 -5.53 -9.62 2.80
N HIS A 22 -4.48 -8.81 2.89
CA HIS A 22 -3.78 -8.29 1.71
C HIS A 22 -3.20 -9.42 0.85
N ALA A 23 -2.57 -10.42 1.47
CA ALA A 23 -2.04 -11.58 0.76
C ALA A 23 -3.14 -12.37 0.04
N ALA A 24 -4.32 -12.53 0.65
CA ALA A 24 -5.48 -13.14 0.01
C ALA A 24 -5.96 -12.31 -1.21
N ILE A 25 -6.05 -10.99 -1.07
CA ILE A 25 -6.41 -10.08 -2.17
C ILE A 25 -5.43 -10.24 -3.35
N MET A 26 -4.13 -10.26 -3.08
CA MET A 26 -3.11 -10.42 -4.13
C MET A 26 -3.18 -11.80 -4.79
N LYS A 27 -3.39 -12.88 -4.03
CA LYS A 27 -3.59 -14.23 -4.58
C LYS A 27 -4.85 -14.34 -5.45
N ALA A 28 -5.88 -13.55 -5.16
CA ALA A 28 -7.10 -13.49 -5.96
C ALA A 28 -6.95 -12.67 -7.26
N GLY A 29 -5.77 -12.07 -7.50
CA GLY A 29 -5.46 -11.27 -8.69
C GLY A 29 -5.53 -9.76 -8.48
N GLY A 30 -5.66 -9.31 -7.23
CA GLY A 30 -5.75 -7.89 -6.89
C GLY A 30 -7.07 -7.23 -7.30
N PRO A 31 -7.31 -5.96 -6.89
CA PRO A 31 -8.49 -5.21 -7.31
C PRO A 31 -8.49 -4.98 -8.82
N THR A 32 -9.56 -5.35 -9.53
CA THR A 32 -9.66 -5.13 -10.99
C THR A 32 -11.04 -4.58 -11.36
N LYS A 33 -11.20 -4.07 -12.59
CA LYS A 33 -12.51 -3.65 -13.10
C LYS A 33 -13.38 -4.84 -13.56
N ASP A 34 -12.76 -5.99 -13.81
CA ASP A 34 -13.40 -7.13 -14.46
C ASP A 34 -14.16 -8.03 -13.46
N ARG A 35 -13.85 -7.92 -12.16
CA ARG A 35 -14.50 -8.69 -11.09
C ARG A 35 -14.83 -7.79 -9.91
N ALA A 36 -16.10 -7.73 -9.53
CA ALA A 36 -16.61 -6.88 -8.45
C ALA A 36 -17.75 -7.56 -7.67
N GLY A 37 -18.16 -6.95 -6.55
CA GLY A 37 -19.28 -7.41 -5.73
C GLY A 37 -19.02 -8.79 -5.11
N LEU A 38 -20.08 -9.61 -5.00
CA LEU A 38 -20.00 -10.94 -4.38
C LEU A 38 -18.98 -11.86 -5.06
N ALA A 39 -18.92 -11.84 -6.40
CA ALA A 39 -17.94 -12.65 -7.14
C ALA A 39 -16.48 -12.29 -6.81
N TRP A 40 -16.22 -11.03 -6.45
CA TRP A 40 -14.89 -10.63 -5.98
C TRP A 40 -14.64 -11.11 -4.55
N ILE A 41 -15.62 -10.94 -3.66
CA ILE A 41 -15.52 -11.39 -2.26
C ILE A 41 -15.27 -12.90 -2.20
N ASP A 42 -16.03 -13.69 -2.97
CA ASP A 42 -15.88 -15.15 -3.02
C ASP A 42 -14.49 -15.55 -3.50
N ALA A 43 -13.96 -14.91 -4.55
CA ALA A 43 -12.62 -15.18 -5.05
C ALA A 43 -11.51 -14.90 -4.02
N VAL A 44 -11.67 -13.86 -3.20
CA VAL A 44 -10.73 -13.57 -2.10
C VAL A 44 -10.85 -14.61 -0.99
N LEU A 45 -12.07 -15.00 -0.62
CA LEU A 45 -12.33 -16.00 0.42
C LEU A 45 -11.78 -17.39 0.08
N GLU A 46 -11.82 -17.77 -1.20
CA GLU A 46 -11.28 -19.05 -1.70
C GLU A 46 -9.76 -19.20 -1.48
N VAL A 47 -9.03 -18.08 -1.46
CA VAL A 47 -7.55 -18.07 -1.36
C VAL A 47 -7.02 -17.65 0.01
N CYS A 48 -7.90 -17.30 0.95
CA CYS A 48 -7.55 -17.02 2.35
C CYS A 48 -6.80 -18.21 2.99
N ALA A 49 -5.77 -17.90 3.78
CA ALA A 49 -4.92 -18.94 4.36
C ALA A 49 -5.66 -19.76 5.43
N ASP A 50 -6.48 -19.11 6.25
CA ASP A 50 -7.22 -19.72 7.35
C ASP A 50 -8.61 -19.12 7.56
N ASP A 51 -9.32 -19.61 8.58
CA ASP A 51 -10.67 -19.16 8.91
C ASP A 51 -10.70 -17.76 9.53
N GLU A 52 -9.60 -17.29 10.12
CA GLU A 52 -9.51 -15.95 10.69
C GLU A 52 -9.44 -14.91 9.57
N ASP A 53 -8.60 -15.13 8.56
CA ASP A 53 -8.59 -14.29 7.35
C ASP A 53 -9.97 -14.24 6.68
N ARG A 54 -10.63 -15.40 6.55
CA ARG A 54 -11.99 -15.48 5.98
C ARG A 54 -13.01 -14.73 6.81
N ARG A 55 -12.89 -14.75 8.15
CA ARG A 55 -13.78 -14.00 9.05
C ARG A 55 -13.62 -12.50 8.81
N ILE A 56 -12.37 -12.02 8.80
CA ILE A 56 -12.06 -10.59 8.62
C ILE A 56 -12.51 -10.09 7.25
N VAL A 57 -12.27 -10.85 6.16
CA VAL A 57 -12.73 -10.46 4.82
C VAL A 57 -14.25 -10.27 4.79
N ARG A 58 -15.02 -11.16 5.44
CA ARG A 58 -16.49 -11.03 5.50
C ARG A 58 -16.93 -9.81 6.30
N GLU A 59 -16.26 -9.53 7.41
CA GLU A 59 -16.53 -8.35 8.24
C GLU A 59 -16.28 -7.06 7.45
N LEU A 60 -15.12 -6.95 6.80
CA LEU A 60 -14.76 -5.78 5.99
C LEU A 60 -15.65 -5.62 4.74
N ALA A 61 -16.13 -6.72 4.16
CA ALA A 61 -16.96 -6.69 2.96
C ALA A 61 -18.34 -6.03 3.16
N VAL A 62 -18.81 -5.93 4.41
CA VAL A 62 -20.10 -5.33 4.77
C VAL A 62 -19.94 -4.02 5.54
N GLU A 63 -18.71 -3.61 5.87
CA GLU A 63 -18.44 -2.37 6.57
C GLU A 63 -18.65 -1.18 5.63
N SER A 64 -19.50 -0.24 6.05
CA SER A 64 -19.69 1.02 5.32
C SER A 64 -18.42 1.86 5.41
N LEU A 65 -17.91 2.32 4.26
CA LEU A 65 -16.80 3.26 4.25
C LEU A 65 -17.21 4.56 4.95
N PRO A 66 -16.35 5.17 5.77
CA PRO A 66 -16.62 6.46 6.39
C PRO A 66 -16.37 7.60 5.38
N ALA A 67 -17.05 7.53 4.24
CA ALA A 67 -16.97 8.48 3.13
C ALA A 67 -18.37 8.95 2.74
N GLN A 68 -18.46 10.17 2.22
CA GLN A 68 -19.71 10.63 1.60
C GLN A 68 -19.95 9.85 0.30
N SER A 69 -21.22 9.51 0.03
CA SER A 69 -21.60 8.83 -1.20
C SER A 69 -21.05 9.57 -2.43
N GLY A 70 -20.40 8.82 -3.34
CA GLY A 70 -19.74 9.36 -4.52
C GLY A 70 -18.27 9.74 -4.33
N TYR A 71 -17.72 9.63 -3.12
CA TYR A 71 -16.30 9.90 -2.82
C TYR A 71 -15.50 8.66 -2.43
N ASP A 72 -16.06 7.46 -2.60
CA ASP A 72 -15.47 6.19 -2.16
C ASP A 72 -14.07 5.95 -2.75
N ALA A 73 -13.89 6.24 -4.05
CA ALA A 73 -12.61 6.07 -4.72
C ALA A 73 -11.53 7.03 -4.19
N HIS A 74 -11.92 8.28 -3.87
CA HIS A 74 -11.00 9.26 -3.29
C HIS A 74 -10.63 8.86 -1.87
N TYR A 75 -11.61 8.41 -1.08
CA TYR A 75 -11.37 7.90 0.27
C TYR A 75 -10.39 6.72 0.24
N ALA A 76 -10.65 5.69 -0.57
CA ALA A 76 -9.76 4.54 -0.72
C ALA A 76 -8.33 4.94 -1.14
N ALA A 77 -8.21 5.83 -2.14
CA ALA A 77 -6.90 6.33 -2.58
C ALA A 77 -6.16 7.09 -1.45
N SER A 78 -6.87 7.90 -0.66
CA SER A 78 -6.28 8.64 0.46
C SER A 78 -5.82 7.71 1.60
N VAL A 79 -6.60 6.67 1.91
CA VAL A 79 -6.26 5.67 2.93
C VAL A 79 -5.01 4.92 2.51
N VAL A 80 -4.90 4.49 1.25
CA VAL A 80 -3.70 3.78 0.80
C VAL A 80 -2.50 4.71 0.64
N ALA A 81 -2.68 5.95 0.15
CA ALA A 81 -1.60 6.93 0.14
C ALA A 81 -1.04 7.15 1.55
N ARG A 82 -1.91 7.19 2.57
CA ARG A 82 -1.51 7.30 3.97
C ARG A 82 -0.78 6.04 4.46
N LEU A 83 -1.24 4.84 4.11
CA LEU A 83 -0.57 3.59 4.43
C LEU A 83 0.86 3.56 3.87
N LEU A 84 1.00 3.89 2.58
CA LEU A 84 2.29 3.93 1.89
C LEU A 84 3.20 5.05 2.43
N GLU A 85 2.65 6.19 2.85
CA GLU A 85 3.44 7.27 3.47
C GLU A 85 4.06 6.81 4.81
N LEU A 86 3.27 6.08 5.61
CA LEU A 86 3.73 5.51 6.87
C LEU A 86 4.78 4.43 6.65
N ASP A 87 4.61 3.59 5.63
CA ASP A 87 5.61 2.60 5.24
C ASP A 87 6.93 3.23 4.78
N ALA A 88 6.86 4.16 3.84
CA ALA A 88 8.02 4.91 3.37
C ALA A 88 8.73 5.63 4.52
N SER A 89 7.99 6.13 5.52
CA SER A 89 8.60 6.75 6.71
C SER A 89 9.42 5.77 7.54
N ARG A 90 8.97 4.53 7.71
CA ARG A 90 9.75 3.51 8.44
C ARG A 90 11.03 3.15 7.68
N ARG A 91 10.90 2.89 6.37
CA ARG A 91 12.03 2.58 5.48
C ARG A 91 13.06 3.71 5.45
N VAL A 92 12.62 4.96 5.45
CA VAL A 92 13.52 6.13 5.56
C VAL A 92 14.34 6.08 6.85
N GLU A 93 13.74 5.76 7.99
CA GLU A 93 14.48 5.68 9.26
C GLU A 93 15.47 4.51 9.29
N GLU A 94 15.11 3.37 8.69
CA GLU A 94 16.01 2.22 8.53
C GLU A 94 17.23 2.57 7.65
N VAL A 95 17.00 3.17 6.48
CA VAL A 95 18.05 3.56 5.53
C VAL A 95 18.92 4.69 6.11
N LYS A 96 18.36 5.65 6.85
CA LYS A 96 19.15 6.64 7.60
C LYS A 96 20.06 5.98 8.63
N GLY A 97 19.55 4.99 9.37
CA GLY A 97 20.34 4.24 10.34
C GLY A 97 21.48 3.46 9.68
N GLN A 98 21.26 2.92 8.48
CA GLN A 98 22.32 2.31 7.67
C GLN A 98 23.35 3.33 7.19
N LEU A 99 22.89 4.47 6.66
CA LEU A 99 23.76 5.55 6.17
C LEU A 99 24.69 6.06 7.27
N GLN A 100 24.17 6.29 8.49
CA GLN A 100 24.95 6.76 9.64
C GLN A 100 26.06 5.78 10.09
N ARG A 101 25.93 4.49 9.78
CA ARG A 101 26.93 3.46 10.11
C ARG A 101 27.90 3.17 8.95
N THR A 102 27.64 3.70 7.76
CA THR A 102 28.46 3.48 6.57
C THR A 102 29.54 4.55 6.51
N ASP A 103 30.82 4.15 6.51
CA ASP A 103 31.92 5.10 6.47
C ASP A 103 32.00 5.78 5.08
N PRO A 104 31.93 7.12 4.99
CA PRO A 104 31.89 7.82 3.70
C PRO A 104 33.24 7.82 2.95
N ILE A 105 34.34 7.44 3.60
CA ILE A 105 35.70 7.43 3.04
C ILE A 105 36.08 5.99 2.66
N GLU A 106 35.98 5.06 3.62
CA GLU A 106 36.34 3.66 3.41
C GLU A 106 35.32 2.91 2.56
N GLN A 107 34.04 3.31 2.62
CA GLN A 107 32.91 2.66 1.94
C GLN A 107 32.15 3.64 1.02
N ALA A 108 32.87 4.52 0.32
CA ALA A 108 32.28 5.60 -0.47
C ALA A 108 31.17 5.17 -1.45
N ALA A 109 31.37 4.06 -2.18
CA ALA A 109 30.39 3.57 -3.15
C ALA A 109 29.09 3.07 -2.49
N GLU A 110 29.18 2.38 -1.36
CA GLU A 110 28.00 1.93 -0.60
C GLU A 110 27.31 3.12 0.05
N HIS A 111 28.07 4.07 0.61
CA HIS A 111 27.52 5.30 1.17
C HIS A 111 26.72 6.09 0.10
N GLU A 112 27.26 6.27 -1.10
CA GLU A 112 26.57 6.95 -2.21
C GLU A 112 25.27 6.21 -2.61
N LYS A 113 25.31 4.89 -2.70
CA LYS A 113 24.13 4.06 -3.01
C LYS A 113 23.03 4.20 -1.95
N VAL A 114 23.37 4.06 -0.67
CA VAL A 114 22.41 4.19 0.45
C VAL A 114 21.84 5.62 0.51
N PHE A 115 22.67 6.63 0.23
CA PHE A 115 22.22 8.01 0.15
C PHE A 115 21.23 8.25 -1.00
N ALA A 116 21.50 7.68 -2.19
CA ALA A 116 20.58 7.75 -3.33
C ALA A 116 19.23 7.06 -3.04
N GLU A 117 19.26 5.90 -2.38
CA GLU A 117 18.06 5.20 -1.93
C GLU A 117 17.24 6.05 -0.95
N LEU A 118 17.91 6.69 0.02
CA LEU A 118 17.27 7.60 0.97
C LEU A 118 16.55 8.75 0.25
N LEU A 119 17.20 9.38 -0.72
CA LEU A 119 16.61 10.47 -1.51
C LEU A 119 15.39 10.00 -2.31
N ALA A 120 15.47 8.82 -2.92
CA ALA A 120 14.35 8.24 -3.67
C ALA A 120 13.14 7.97 -2.76
N LEU A 121 13.36 7.40 -1.57
CA LEU A 121 12.31 7.16 -0.58
C LEU A 121 11.70 8.46 -0.06
N GLU A 122 12.51 9.49 0.18
CA GLU A 122 12.02 10.81 0.60
C GLU A 122 11.16 11.48 -0.49
N GLU A 123 11.56 11.40 -1.75
CA GLU A 123 10.75 11.94 -2.86
C GLU A 123 9.46 11.15 -3.06
N TYR A 124 9.51 9.81 -2.99
CA TYR A 124 8.32 8.97 -3.02
C TYR A 124 7.35 9.34 -1.90
N ARG A 125 7.82 9.45 -0.65
CA ARG A 125 7.00 9.88 0.50
C ARG A 125 6.36 11.25 0.30
N ARG A 126 7.11 12.21 -0.25
CA ARG A 126 6.57 13.55 -0.57
C ARG A 126 5.50 13.49 -1.65
N SER A 127 5.67 12.64 -2.66
CA SER A 127 4.67 12.48 -3.73
C SER A 127 3.33 11.96 -3.19
N LEU A 128 3.36 10.98 -2.27
CA LEU A 128 2.17 10.46 -1.60
C LEU A 128 1.42 11.55 -0.83
N ARG A 129 2.14 12.42 -0.10
CA ARG A 129 1.55 13.54 0.66
C ARG A 129 0.93 14.61 -0.24
N ARG A 130 1.49 14.82 -1.44
CA ARG A 130 0.96 15.79 -2.42
C ARG A 130 -0.35 15.32 -3.07
N GLY A 131 -0.83 14.12 -2.75
CA GLY A 131 -2.15 13.65 -3.21
C GLY A 131 -2.17 13.17 -4.66
N THR A 132 -1.01 12.90 -5.27
CA THR A 132 -0.93 12.47 -6.67
C THR A 132 -1.71 11.18 -6.94
N LEU A 133 -1.91 10.33 -5.92
CA LEU A 133 -2.77 9.14 -6.04
C LEU A 133 -4.26 9.49 -6.23
N GLY A 134 -4.75 10.54 -5.57
CA GLY A 134 -6.13 11.03 -5.69
C GLY A 134 -6.36 11.77 -7.01
N ASP A 135 -5.38 12.54 -7.48
CA ASP A 135 -5.46 13.30 -8.73
C ASP A 135 -5.48 12.39 -9.98
N ILE A 136 -4.75 11.27 -9.97
CA ILE A 136 -4.77 10.26 -11.04
C ILE A 136 -6.16 9.58 -11.15
N ALA A 137 -6.86 9.39 -10.03
CA ALA A 137 -8.19 8.78 -10.02
C ALA A 137 -9.28 9.73 -10.59
N ILE A 138 -9.10 11.05 -10.49
CA ILE A 138 -10.07 12.06 -10.96
C ILE A 138 -9.97 12.30 -12.47
N ALA A 139 -8.76 12.18 -13.05
CA ALA A 139 -8.54 12.42 -14.47
C ALA A 139 -9.19 11.36 -15.40
N GLY A 140 -9.62 10.22 -14.86
CA GLY A 140 -10.25 9.12 -15.60
C GLY A 140 -11.78 9.20 -15.74
N ASN A 141 -12.42 10.29 -15.30
CA ASN A 141 -13.86 10.50 -15.41
C ASN A 141 -14.19 11.78 -16.21
N LYS A 142 -13.72 11.82 -17.46
CA LYS A 142 -14.25 12.69 -18.52
C LYS A 142 -14.45 11.88 -19.79
#